data_AF-U9T1U3-F1
#
_entry.id   AF-U9T1U3-F1
#
_cell.length_a   1.000
_cell.length_b   1.000
_cell.length_c   1.000
_cell.angle_alpha   90.00
_cell.angle_beta   90.00
_cell.angle_gamma   90.00
#
_symmetry.space_group_name_H-M   'P 1'
#
loop_
_entity.id
_entity.type
_entity.pdbx_description
1 polymer ?
#
loop_
_entity_poly.entity_id
_entity_poly.type
_entity_poly.pdbx_seq_one_letter_code
_entity_poly.pdbx_strand_id
1 'polypeptide(L)'
;MQLDGYNEELRLGFEFHGKQHYSLNSMFHRRGQIDLDEQRSRDQKKRNICKKEGICLIEVPYTCDLFPYIRYTLIEKGYLDDANQIMKYVIFAVDKVKPSKKYQGDPHAPAWPFRIIVAGASNSGKTNMILNLLVMNKFYYMFRKKKSSKIDKSKPYYEDNTFSTLTPDEIPDPKKFNAKRSTLMIFEDVCSDPPAIQKKIIPYFSKGRHENISSIYVSQKFHRIPTDIRENATHIVLFSGGGSTRKFADIISPYTDADPHKDSKVINGYLRQKEFVVIDINKPRSESFSLRWDTPLNLEKEIESLGKTSN
;
A
#
# COMPACT_ATOMS: atom_id res chain seq x y z
N MET A 1 19.53 13.85 2.34
CA MET A 1 18.32 14.15 1.56
C MET A 1 17.41 12.93 1.68
N GLN A 2 16.10 13.10 1.82
CA GLN A 2 15.14 12.00 1.87
C GLN A 2 14.17 12.18 0.70
N LEU A 3 14.02 11.14 -0.11
CA LEU A 3 13.02 11.01 -1.17
C LEU A 3 12.01 9.95 -0.74
N ASP A 4 10.81 10.01 -1.30
CA ASP A 4 9.80 8.98 -1.03
C ASP A 4 10.17 7.66 -1.74
N GLY A 5 10.72 7.73 -2.96
CA GLY A 5 11.31 6.58 -3.65
C GLY A 5 12.67 6.90 -4.25
N TYR A 6 13.56 5.91 -4.32
CA TYR A 6 14.85 6.03 -5.02
C TYR A 6 15.31 4.68 -5.57
N ASN A 7 15.74 4.67 -6.83
CA ASN A 7 16.38 3.55 -7.51
C ASN A 7 17.80 3.99 -7.92
N GLU A 8 18.82 3.33 -7.37
CA GLU A 8 20.21 3.70 -7.58
C GLU A 8 20.72 3.34 -8.98
N GLU A 9 20.38 2.15 -9.49
CA GLU A 9 20.81 1.67 -10.82
C GLU A 9 20.33 2.61 -11.93
N LEU A 10 19.09 3.09 -11.82
CA LEU A 10 18.47 4.01 -12.78
C LEU A 10 18.75 5.48 -12.48
N ARG A 11 19.41 5.80 -11.35
CA ARG A 11 19.55 7.16 -10.84
C ARG A 11 18.21 7.90 -10.80
N LEU A 12 17.16 7.26 -10.29
CA LEU A 12 15.78 7.75 -10.39
C LEU A 12 15.16 7.93 -8.99
N GLY A 13 14.64 9.12 -8.71
CA GLY A 13 13.99 9.48 -7.45
C GLY A 13 12.51 9.80 -7.64
N PHE A 14 11.70 9.56 -6.61
CA PHE A 14 10.27 9.90 -6.57
C PHE A 14 9.96 10.73 -5.33
N GLU A 15 9.11 11.73 -5.50
CA GLU A 15 8.56 12.54 -4.41
C GLU A 15 7.08 12.82 -4.68
N PHE A 16 6.19 12.50 -3.74
CA PHE A 16 4.77 12.78 -3.85
C PHE A 16 4.44 14.13 -3.21
N HIS A 17 3.92 15.04 -4.01
CA HIS A 17 3.55 16.36 -3.55
C HIS A 17 2.07 16.41 -3.22
N GLY A 18 1.75 16.37 -1.93
CA GLY A 18 0.41 16.64 -1.41
C GLY A 18 -0.05 18.09 -1.63
N LYS A 19 -1.34 18.36 -1.39
CA LYS A 19 -1.95 19.71 -1.53
C LYS A 19 -1.20 20.83 -0.79
N GLN A 20 -0.56 20.48 0.32
CA GLN A 20 0.27 21.38 1.12
C GLN A 20 1.52 21.90 0.39
N HIS A 21 2.04 21.22 -0.63
CA HIS A 21 3.18 21.71 -1.40
C HIS A 21 2.80 22.86 -2.35
N TYR A 22 1.50 22.98 -2.69
CA TYR A 22 1.01 23.90 -3.70
C TYR A 22 0.22 25.07 -3.10
N SER A 23 -0.55 24.80 -2.04
CA SER A 23 -1.52 25.75 -1.48
C SER A 23 -1.51 25.75 0.04
N LEU A 24 -1.98 26.84 0.64
CA LEU A 24 -2.13 26.94 2.07
C LEU A 24 -3.06 25.84 2.60
N ASN A 25 -2.59 25.11 3.60
CA ASN A 25 -3.35 24.08 4.28
C ASN A 25 -3.25 24.34 5.78
N SER A 26 -4.37 24.69 6.41
CA SER A 26 -4.44 25.07 7.83
C SER A 26 -3.94 23.97 8.78
N MET A 27 -3.98 22.71 8.36
CA MET A 27 -3.45 21.58 9.13
C MET A 27 -1.91 21.56 9.17
N PHE A 28 -1.27 21.93 8.05
CA PHE A 28 0.19 21.82 7.86
C PHE A 28 0.93 23.16 7.98
N HIS A 29 0.24 24.28 7.73
CA HIS A 29 0.80 25.62 7.71
C HIS A 29 0.22 26.48 8.84
N ARG A 30 0.60 26.17 10.08
CA ARG A 30 0.13 26.88 11.28
C ARG A 30 0.58 28.34 11.30
N ARG A 31 1.73 28.64 10.67
CA ARG A 31 2.27 30.00 10.44
C ARG A 31 1.85 30.56 9.08
N GLY A 32 0.88 29.94 8.40
CA GLY A 32 0.38 30.40 7.11
C GLY A 32 1.46 30.40 6.03
N GLN A 33 1.63 31.54 5.34
CA GLN A 33 2.50 31.66 4.17
C GLN A 33 3.96 31.31 4.45
N ILE A 34 4.45 31.57 5.67
CA ILE A 34 5.83 31.25 6.09
C ILE A 34 6.10 29.74 5.97
N ASP A 35 5.18 28.90 6.43
CA ASP A 35 5.35 27.44 6.37
C ASP A 35 5.33 26.92 4.92
N LEU A 36 4.50 27.52 4.07
CA LEU A 36 4.41 27.17 2.65
C LEU A 36 5.70 27.56 1.90
N ASP A 37 6.25 28.73 2.19
CA ASP A 37 7.49 29.20 1.57
C ASP A 37 8.70 28.39 2.05
N GLU A 38 8.76 28.03 3.34
CA GLU A 38 9.75 27.10 3.87
C GLU A 38 9.63 25.70 3.25
N GLN A 39 8.41 25.23 2.97
CA GLN A 39 8.17 23.98 2.24
C GLN A 39 8.71 24.05 0.80
N ARG A 40 8.37 25.11 0.06
CA ARG A 40 8.88 25.34 -1.31
C ARG A 40 10.40 25.44 -1.36
N SER A 41 11.01 26.10 -0.37
CA SER A 41 12.47 26.21 -0.25
C SER A 41 13.12 24.84 -0.03
N ARG A 42 12.52 23.97 0.79
CA ARG A 42 12.99 22.60 0.99
C ARG A 42 12.85 21.75 -0.27
N ASP A 43 11.73 21.83 -0.97
CA ASP A 43 11.49 21.11 -2.22
C ASP A 43 12.51 21.54 -3.29
N GLN A 44 12.76 22.84 -3.42
CA GLN A 44 13.78 23.35 -4.34
C GLN A 44 15.19 22.87 -3.98
N LYS A 45 15.51 22.79 -2.69
CA LYS A 45 16.80 22.24 -2.24
C LYS A 45 16.93 20.76 -2.60
N LYS A 46 15.86 19.97 -2.50
CA LYS A 46 15.85 18.56 -2.94
C LYS A 46 16.12 18.46 -4.45
N ARG A 47 15.42 19.25 -5.28
CA ARG A 47 15.66 19.31 -6.73
C ARG A 47 17.12 19.60 -7.07
N ASN A 48 17.69 20.60 -6.41
CA ASN A 48 19.08 21.02 -6.64
C ASN A 48 20.08 19.90 -6.29
N ILE A 49 19.86 19.20 -5.18
CA ILE A 49 20.70 18.07 -4.79
C ILE A 49 20.54 16.92 -5.78
N CYS A 50 19.31 16.53 -6.15
CA CYS A 50 19.09 15.46 -7.15
C CYS A 50 19.80 15.77 -8.46
N LYS A 51 19.66 17.01 -8.96
CA LYS A 51 20.35 17.46 -10.18
C LYS A 51 21.88 17.38 -10.04
N LYS A 52 22.44 17.77 -8.90
CA LYS A 52 23.88 17.71 -8.64
C LYS A 52 24.41 16.27 -8.62
N GLU A 53 23.63 15.34 -8.08
CA GLU A 53 23.99 13.92 -7.94
C GLU A 53 23.63 13.08 -9.19
N GLY A 54 23.16 13.72 -10.26
CA GLY A 54 22.74 13.03 -11.49
C GLY A 54 21.46 12.20 -11.32
N ILE A 55 20.65 12.49 -10.30
CA ILE A 55 19.40 11.80 -10.01
C ILE A 55 18.26 12.47 -10.77
N CYS A 56 17.58 11.71 -11.62
CA CYS A 56 16.32 12.11 -12.21
C CYS A 56 15.21 12.07 -11.15
N LEU A 57 14.74 13.23 -10.70
CA LEU A 57 13.64 13.33 -9.74
C LEU A 57 12.29 13.44 -10.47
N ILE A 58 11.36 12.53 -10.16
CA ILE A 58 9.96 12.57 -10.56
C ILE A 58 9.13 13.06 -9.38
N GLU A 59 8.67 14.31 -9.47
CA GLU A 59 7.72 14.89 -8.52
C GLU A 59 6.31 14.60 -9.00
N VAL A 60 5.52 13.86 -8.21
CA VAL A 60 4.16 13.48 -8.57
C VAL A 60 3.14 14.38 -7.85
N PRO A 61 2.37 15.20 -8.58
CA PRO A 61 1.34 16.04 -7.99
C PRO A 61 0.17 15.20 -7.46
N TYR A 62 -0.39 15.60 -6.32
CA TYR A 62 -1.61 14.97 -5.76
C TYR A 62 -2.85 15.07 -6.65
N THR A 63 -2.83 15.95 -7.66
CA THR A 63 -3.91 16.14 -8.63
C THR A 63 -3.88 15.11 -9.76
N CYS A 64 -2.77 14.40 -9.93
CA CYS A 64 -2.59 13.46 -11.03
C CYS A 64 -2.97 12.04 -10.61
N ASP A 65 -3.44 11.25 -11.58
CA ASP A 65 -3.49 9.81 -11.42
C ASP A 65 -2.05 9.27 -11.44
N LEU A 66 -1.63 8.69 -10.32
CA LEU A 66 -0.24 8.41 -9.99
C LEU A 66 0.41 7.45 -11.01
N PHE A 67 -0.30 6.42 -11.45
CA PHE A 67 0.24 5.46 -12.42
C PHE A 67 0.36 6.01 -13.84
N PRO A 68 -0.70 6.59 -14.46
CA PRO A 68 -0.57 7.25 -15.74
C PRO A 68 0.53 8.31 -15.74
N TYR A 69 0.63 9.10 -14.67
CA TYR A 69 1.65 10.14 -14.55
C TYR A 69 3.06 9.55 -14.46
N ILE A 70 3.31 8.60 -13.56
CA ILE A 70 4.63 7.96 -13.44
C ILE A 70 5.00 7.27 -14.75
N ARG A 71 4.10 6.47 -15.33
CA ARG A 71 4.35 5.75 -16.58
C ARG A 71 4.70 6.70 -17.72
N TYR A 72 3.87 7.73 -17.93
CA TYR A 72 4.11 8.76 -18.93
C TYR A 72 5.47 9.42 -18.71
N THR A 73 5.76 9.82 -17.47
CA THR A 73 7.01 10.49 -17.11
C THR A 73 8.23 9.58 -17.33
N LEU A 74 8.10 8.27 -17.09
CA LEU A 74 9.16 7.30 -17.34
C LEU A 74 9.40 7.09 -18.84
N ILE A 75 8.33 7.02 -19.65
CA ILE A 75 8.44 6.93 -21.12
C ILE A 75 9.09 8.19 -21.69
N GLU A 76 8.59 9.38 -21.32
CA GLU A 76 9.16 10.66 -21.77
C GLU A 76 10.64 10.81 -21.42
N LYS A 77 11.05 10.27 -20.27
CA LYS A 77 12.43 10.34 -19.80
C LYS A 77 13.31 9.21 -20.33
N GLY A 78 12.78 8.33 -21.18
CA GLY A 78 13.52 7.23 -21.80
C GLY A 78 13.83 6.06 -20.86
N TYR A 79 13.12 5.96 -19.73
CA TYR A 79 13.23 4.82 -18.81
C TYR A 79 12.34 3.64 -19.19
N LEU A 80 11.34 3.85 -20.07
CA LEU A 80 10.43 2.82 -20.58
C LEU A 80 10.16 3.03 -22.06
N ASP A 81 10.09 1.94 -22.84
CA ASP A 81 9.70 1.98 -24.25
C ASP A 81 8.19 1.92 -24.45
N ASP A 82 7.66 2.83 -25.28
CA ASP A 82 6.23 2.98 -25.58
C ASP A 82 5.63 1.78 -26.36
N ALA A 83 6.49 0.95 -26.95
CA ALA A 83 6.11 -0.25 -27.69
C ALA A 83 5.46 -1.34 -26.81
N ASN A 84 5.70 -1.32 -25.48
CA ASN A 84 4.99 -2.18 -24.53
C ASN A 84 3.69 -1.50 -24.06
N GLN A 85 2.77 -1.30 -25.01
CA GLN A 85 1.37 -1.12 -24.67
C GLN A 85 0.97 -2.30 -23.78
N ILE A 86 0.57 -1.97 -22.55
CA ILE A 86 0.22 -2.87 -21.46
C ILE A 86 1.40 -3.37 -20.58
N MET A 87 1.87 -2.53 -19.65
CA MET A 87 2.28 -3.02 -18.32
C MET A 87 1.05 -3.60 -17.64
N LYS A 88 0.76 -4.89 -17.86
CA LYS A 88 -0.46 -5.54 -17.32
C LYS A 88 -0.30 -5.91 -15.84
N TYR A 89 0.91 -5.84 -15.27
CA TYR A 89 1.18 -6.28 -13.90
C TYR A 89 2.27 -5.45 -13.27
N VAL A 90 2.08 -5.06 -12.01
CA VAL A 90 3.14 -4.46 -11.20
C VAL A 90 3.46 -5.41 -10.06
N ILE A 91 4.41 -6.32 -10.33
CA ILE A 91 5.00 -7.18 -9.30
C ILE A 91 6.18 -6.47 -8.68
N PHE A 92 5.91 -5.62 -7.70
CA PHE A 92 6.96 -5.04 -6.89
C PHE A 92 7.61 -6.12 -6.05
N ALA A 93 8.88 -6.41 -6.31
CA ALA A 93 9.78 -7.06 -5.37
C ALA A 93 10.52 -5.96 -4.59
N VAL A 94 10.32 -5.84 -3.28
CA VAL A 94 11.15 -4.96 -2.42
C VAL A 94 12.04 -5.86 -1.59
N ASP A 95 13.34 -5.88 -1.88
CA ASP A 95 14.34 -6.65 -1.15
C ASP A 95 14.99 -5.79 -0.07
N LYS A 96 14.83 -6.16 1.21
CA LYS A 96 15.53 -5.50 2.32
C LYS A 96 16.65 -6.37 2.87
N VAL A 97 17.84 -5.77 2.96
CA VAL A 97 19.09 -6.38 3.47
C VAL A 97 19.03 -6.78 4.96
N LYS A 98 18.08 -6.26 5.75
CA LYS A 98 17.96 -6.55 7.20
C LYS A 98 16.62 -7.22 7.55
N PRO A 99 16.57 -8.12 8.56
CA PRO A 99 15.33 -8.77 8.98
C PRO A 99 14.29 -7.77 9.49
N SER A 100 13.15 -7.70 8.82
CA SER A 100 12.00 -6.83 9.14
C SER A 100 11.39 -7.09 10.52
N LYS A 101 11.55 -8.30 11.11
CA LYS A 101 11.06 -8.63 12.47
C LYS A 101 11.56 -7.68 13.56
N LYS A 102 12.78 -7.14 13.42
CA LYS A 102 13.34 -6.14 14.34
C LYS A 102 12.59 -4.80 14.29
N TYR A 103 11.82 -4.63 13.24
CA TYR A 103 11.07 -3.45 12.94
C TYR A 103 9.56 -3.71 13.19
N GLN A 104 9.06 -4.53 14.12
CA GLN A 104 7.60 -4.47 14.43
C GLN A 104 7.31 -3.35 15.44
N GLY A 105 7.29 -2.10 14.96
CA GLY A 105 7.28 -0.91 15.81
C GLY A 105 5.90 -0.35 16.16
N ASP A 106 4.94 -0.46 15.25
CA ASP A 106 3.57 0.01 15.35
C ASP A 106 2.64 -1.20 15.57
N PRO A 107 1.83 -1.21 16.65
CA PRO A 107 0.86 -2.28 16.89
C PRO A 107 -0.25 -2.36 15.84
N HIS A 108 -0.42 -1.33 15.01
CA HIS A 108 -1.44 -1.26 13.96
C HIS A 108 -0.94 -1.72 12.58
N ALA A 109 0.36 -2.03 12.46
CA ALA A 109 0.96 -2.50 11.23
C ALA A 109 0.86 -4.02 11.08
N PRO A 110 0.66 -4.54 9.86
CA PRO A 110 0.64 -5.98 9.63
C PRO A 110 1.98 -6.62 10.02
N ALA A 111 1.99 -7.75 10.73
CA ALA A 111 3.24 -8.39 11.12
C ALA A 111 3.97 -9.03 9.93
N TRP A 112 5.28 -8.80 9.81
CA TRP A 112 6.07 -9.44 8.76
C TRP A 112 6.41 -10.90 9.10
N PRO A 113 6.24 -11.86 8.17
CA PRO A 113 5.66 -11.70 6.83
C PRO A 113 4.13 -11.69 6.84
N PHE A 114 3.52 -10.78 6.10
CA PHE A 114 2.06 -10.66 5.98
C PHE A 114 1.56 -11.10 4.61
N ARG A 115 0.25 -11.35 4.52
CA ARG A 115 -0.45 -11.71 3.29
C ARG A 115 -1.73 -10.92 3.20
N ILE A 116 -1.72 -9.86 2.40
CA ILE A 116 -2.84 -8.91 2.32
C ILE A 116 -3.63 -9.18 1.05
N ILE A 117 -4.95 -9.18 1.17
CA ILE A 117 -5.86 -9.04 0.03
C ILE A 117 -6.35 -7.61 -0.02
N VAL A 118 -6.36 -6.99 -1.21
CA VAL A 118 -6.93 -5.67 -1.43
C VAL A 118 -8.02 -5.77 -2.48
N ALA A 119 -9.27 -5.46 -2.10
CA ALA A 119 -10.44 -5.59 -2.98
C ALA A 119 -11.27 -4.31 -3.06
N GLY A 120 -11.77 -3.97 -4.25
CA GLY A 120 -12.65 -2.82 -4.48
C GLY A 120 -12.66 -2.36 -5.94
N ALA A 121 -13.65 -1.54 -6.33
CA ALA A 121 -13.85 -1.15 -7.73
C ALA A 121 -12.63 -0.42 -8.35
N SER A 122 -12.58 -0.33 -9.68
CA SER A 122 -11.63 0.56 -10.35
C SER A 122 -11.74 1.98 -9.80
N ASN A 123 -10.61 2.68 -9.69
CA ASN A 123 -10.51 4.05 -9.14
C ASN A 123 -10.95 4.21 -7.68
N SER A 124 -11.09 3.11 -6.92
CA SER A 124 -11.47 3.17 -5.50
C SER A 124 -10.34 3.60 -4.56
N GLY A 125 -9.08 3.69 -5.05
CA GLY A 125 -7.92 4.07 -4.24
C GLY A 125 -6.99 2.92 -3.80
N LYS A 126 -7.22 1.67 -4.26
CA LYS A 126 -6.38 0.49 -3.94
C LYS A 126 -4.90 0.73 -4.24
N THR A 127 -4.63 1.11 -5.49
CA THR A 127 -3.32 1.50 -6.00
C THR A 127 -2.67 2.57 -5.13
N ASN A 128 -3.39 3.65 -4.82
CA ASN A 128 -2.86 4.74 -3.99
C ASN A 128 -2.49 4.25 -2.58
N MET A 129 -3.25 3.32 -2.01
CA MET A 129 -2.87 2.70 -0.74
C MET A 129 -1.60 1.88 -0.85
N ILE A 130 -1.46 1.05 -1.88
CA ILE A 130 -0.24 0.25 -2.13
C ILE A 130 0.95 1.17 -2.32
N LEU A 131 0.80 2.23 -3.10
CA LEU A 131 1.84 3.20 -3.34
C LEU A 131 2.17 3.99 -2.06
N ASN A 132 1.19 4.38 -1.26
CA ASN A 132 1.45 4.96 0.06
C ASN A 132 2.19 3.99 0.99
N LEU A 133 1.94 2.68 0.89
CA LEU A 133 2.67 1.66 1.63
C LEU A 133 4.13 1.55 1.14
N LEU A 134 4.37 1.60 -0.17
CA LEU A 134 5.68 1.46 -0.81
C LEU A 134 6.55 2.73 -0.73
N VAL A 135 5.97 3.88 -1.08
CA VAL A 135 6.63 5.16 -1.35
C VAL A 135 6.76 6.01 -0.09
N MET A 136 5.78 6.05 0.82
CA MET A 136 5.89 6.92 2.00
C MET A 136 6.85 6.39 3.08
N ASN A 137 7.65 5.36 2.79
CA ASN A 137 8.40 4.61 3.81
C ASN A 137 7.50 4.19 4.99
N LYS A 138 6.18 4.07 4.79
CA LYS A 138 5.26 3.73 5.87
C LYS A 138 5.48 2.31 6.35
N PHE A 139 5.88 1.36 5.48
CA PHE A 139 6.43 0.06 5.89
C PHE A 139 7.71 0.15 6.74
N TYR A 140 8.41 1.27 6.76
CA TYR A 140 9.56 1.50 7.63
C TYR A 140 9.14 2.21 8.92
N TYR A 141 8.20 3.17 8.87
CA TYR A 141 7.72 3.93 10.02
C TYR A 141 6.68 3.20 10.88
N MET A 142 5.71 2.49 10.29
CA MET A 142 4.85 1.51 10.98
C MET A 142 5.69 0.42 11.65
N PHE A 143 6.93 0.29 11.25
CA PHE A 143 7.81 -0.75 11.71
C PHE A 143 8.90 -0.18 12.66
N ARG A 144 8.82 1.09 13.08
CA ARG A 144 9.78 1.67 14.03
C ARG A 144 9.13 2.28 15.26
N LYS A 145 9.38 1.66 16.41
CA LYS A 145 9.14 2.27 17.73
C LYS A 145 10.23 3.31 18.01
N LYS A 146 10.13 4.52 17.46
CA LYS A 146 10.77 5.74 18.05
C LYS A 146 10.46 7.03 17.27
N LYS A 147 9.84 7.99 17.98
CA LYS A 147 10.01 9.43 17.76
C LYS A 147 11.51 9.71 17.62
N SER A 148 11.86 10.48 16.61
CA SER A 148 13.21 10.93 16.30
C SER A 148 13.93 11.51 17.52
N SER A 149 15.03 10.89 17.93
CA SER A 149 16.17 11.64 18.43
C SER A 149 17.44 10.92 17.97
N LYS A 150 18.29 11.65 17.25
CA LYS A 150 19.55 11.23 16.64
C LYS A 150 19.42 10.35 15.39
N ILE A 151 19.02 10.98 14.28
CA ILE A 151 19.49 10.56 12.95
C ILE A 151 20.84 11.23 12.74
N ASP A 152 21.89 10.43 12.57
CA ASP A 152 23.23 10.91 12.20
C ASP A 152 23.15 11.53 10.80
N LYS A 153 23.37 12.85 10.70
CA LYS A 153 23.27 13.63 9.46
C LYS A 153 24.49 13.42 8.53
N SER A 154 25.52 12.70 8.97
CA SER A 154 26.80 12.57 8.26
C SER A 154 26.84 11.43 7.24
N LYS A 155 25.84 10.54 7.22
CA LYS A 155 25.75 9.44 6.26
C LYS A 155 24.49 9.57 5.40
N PRO A 156 24.57 9.52 4.06
CA PRO A 156 23.38 9.34 3.25
C PRO A 156 22.84 7.94 3.54
N TYR A 157 21.64 7.86 4.10
CA TYR A 157 20.97 6.59 4.37
C TYR A 157 20.35 6.09 3.07
N TYR A 158 21.04 5.17 2.39
CA TYR A 158 20.46 4.36 1.32
C TYR A 158 20.12 2.99 1.93
N GLU A 159 18.83 2.66 2.01
CA GLU A 159 18.42 1.26 2.05
C GLU A 159 18.32 0.83 0.58
N ASP A 160 19.17 -0.11 0.15
CA ASP A 160 19.09 -0.76 -1.16
C ASP A 160 17.74 -1.44 -1.31
N ASN A 161 16.71 -0.68 -1.71
CA ASN A 161 15.42 -1.22 -2.12
C ASN A 161 15.50 -1.29 -3.64
N THR A 162 15.78 -2.48 -4.17
CA THR A 162 15.61 -2.73 -5.60
C THR A 162 14.13 -2.87 -5.88
N PHE A 163 13.66 -2.29 -7.00
CA PHE A 163 12.31 -2.47 -7.50
C PHE A 163 12.42 -3.09 -8.89
N SER A 164 11.84 -4.27 -9.05
CA SER A 164 11.68 -4.90 -10.36
C SER A 164 10.20 -5.04 -10.67
N THR A 165 9.86 -5.07 -11.95
CA THR A 165 8.54 -5.48 -12.44
C THR A 165 8.72 -6.80 -13.17
N LEU A 166 7.81 -7.75 -12.96
CA LEU A 166 7.85 -9.06 -13.58
C LEU A 166 6.59 -9.29 -14.40
N THR A 167 6.71 -9.95 -15.54
CA THR A 167 5.54 -10.50 -16.24
C THR A 167 5.02 -11.74 -15.50
N PRO A 168 3.75 -12.16 -15.70
CA PRO A 168 3.18 -13.31 -15.00
C PRO A 168 3.90 -14.61 -15.32
N ASP A 169 4.48 -14.68 -16.51
CA ASP A 169 5.23 -15.84 -16.96
C ASP A 169 6.56 -16.00 -16.22
N GLU A 170 7.14 -14.89 -15.77
CA GLU A 170 8.42 -14.80 -15.08
C GLU A 170 8.33 -14.87 -13.55
N ILE A 171 7.12 -15.02 -12.98
CA ILE A 171 6.93 -15.15 -11.54
C ILE A 171 7.81 -16.30 -11.00
N PRO A 172 8.83 -16.03 -10.17
CA PRO A 172 9.71 -17.06 -9.67
C PRO A 172 9.01 -17.95 -8.63
N ASP A 173 9.57 -19.12 -8.34
CA ASP A 173 9.15 -19.90 -7.18
C ASP A 173 9.62 -19.18 -5.90
N PRO A 174 8.78 -19.05 -4.84
CA PRO A 174 9.19 -18.48 -3.55
C PRO A 174 10.51 -19.04 -2.98
N LYS A 175 10.82 -20.32 -3.23
CA LYS A 175 12.06 -20.96 -2.76
C LYS A 175 13.34 -20.43 -3.43
N LYS A 176 13.21 -19.70 -4.54
CA LYS A 176 14.36 -19.07 -5.21
C LYS A 176 14.82 -17.80 -4.51
N PHE A 177 14.01 -17.25 -3.59
CA PHE A 177 14.38 -16.06 -2.82
C PHE A 177 15.31 -16.42 -1.65
N ASN A 178 16.13 -15.45 -1.25
CA ASN A 178 16.97 -15.59 -0.08
C ASN A 178 16.18 -15.25 1.19
N ALA A 179 15.85 -16.25 2.01
CA ALA A 179 15.09 -16.06 3.24
C ALA A 179 15.74 -15.11 4.28
N LYS A 180 17.04 -14.81 4.15
CA LYS A 180 17.73 -13.81 5.00
C LYS A 180 17.30 -12.38 4.66
N ARG A 181 16.73 -12.18 3.48
CA ARG A 181 16.23 -10.91 2.96
C ARG A 181 14.72 -10.86 3.08
N SER A 182 14.18 -9.67 3.33
CA SER A 182 12.73 -9.48 3.40
C SER A 182 12.23 -9.06 2.03
N THR A 183 11.38 -9.88 1.41
CA THR A 183 10.83 -9.60 0.07
C THR A 183 9.35 -9.26 0.14
N LEU A 184 8.92 -8.14 -0.42
CA LEU A 184 7.49 -7.87 -0.66
C LEU A 184 7.15 -8.26 -2.09
N MET A 185 6.06 -9.01 -2.33
CA MET A 185 5.53 -9.32 -3.66
C MET A 185 4.11 -8.76 -3.80
N ILE A 186 3.84 -8.01 -4.87
CA ILE A 186 2.51 -7.42 -5.12
C ILE A 186 1.94 -8.02 -6.40
N PHE A 187 0.71 -8.52 -6.36
CA PHE A 187 0.04 -9.13 -7.50
C PHE A 187 -1.17 -8.26 -7.87
N GLU A 188 -0.93 -7.26 -8.72
CA GLU A 188 -1.96 -6.33 -9.19
C GLU A 188 -2.45 -6.72 -10.59
N ASP A 189 -3.78 -6.66 -10.78
CA ASP A 189 -4.50 -6.95 -12.03
C ASP A 189 -4.32 -8.37 -12.64
N VAL A 190 -3.79 -9.31 -11.85
CA VAL A 190 -3.61 -10.73 -12.25
C VAL A 190 -4.90 -11.57 -12.20
N CYS A 191 -5.98 -11.05 -11.64
CA CYS A 191 -7.16 -11.86 -11.30
C CYS A 191 -7.92 -12.39 -12.54
N SER A 192 -7.73 -11.78 -13.71
CA SER A 192 -8.31 -12.23 -14.97
C SER A 192 -7.38 -13.15 -15.77
N ASP A 193 -6.18 -13.44 -15.26
CA ASP A 193 -5.21 -14.27 -15.96
C ASP A 193 -5.58 -15.76 -15.97
N PRO A 194 -5.01 -16.53 -16.91
CA PRO A 194 -5.22 -17.97 -16.97
C PRO A 194 -4.90 -18.67 -15.63
N PRO A 195 -5.58 -19.79 -15.31
CA PRO A 195 -5.34 -20.54 -14.07
C PRO A 195 -3.87 -20.93 -13.84
N ALA A 196 -3.08 -21.10 -14.89
CA ALA A 196 -1.64 -21.36 -14.81
C ALA A 196 -0.88 -20.26 -14.06
N ILE A 197 -1.27 -18.99 -14.23
CA ILE A 197 -0.69 -17.86 -13.50
C ILE A 197 -1.08 -17.91 -12.03
N GLN A 198 -2.35 -18.17 -11.72
CA GLN A 198 -2.80 -18.30 -10.33
C GLN A 198 -2.03 -19.41 -9.58
N LYS A 199 -1.74 -20.54 -10.26
CA LYS A 199 -0.92 -21.62 -9.69
C LYS A 199 0.50 -21.17 -9.33
N LYS A 200 1.08 -20.20 -10.04
CA LYS A 200 2.38 -19.60 -9.67
C LYS A 200 2.29 -18.66 -8.46
N ILE A 201 1.14 -18.02 -8.26
CA ILE A 201 0.91 -17.03 -7.18
C ILE A 201 0.55 -17.69 -5.85
N ILE A 202 -0.26 -18.76 -5.85
CA ILE A 202 -0.71 -19.46 -4.63
C ILE A 202 0.44 -19.82 -3.65
N PRO A 203 1.62 -20.29 -4.09
CA PRO A 203 2.78 -20.54 -3.23
C PRO A 203 3.23 -19.34 -2.38
N TYR A 204 3.04 -18.10 -2.86
CA TYR A 204 3.41 -16.90 -2.10
C TYR A 204 2.53 -16.69 -0.87
N PHE A 205 1.25 -17.07 -0.94
CA PHE A 205 0.32 -16.98 0.18
C PHE A 205 0.43 -18.19 1.12
N SER A 206 0.69 -19.38 0.60
CA SER A 206 0.79 -20.59 1.43
C SER A 206 2.18 -20.75 2.08
N LYS A 207 3.25 -20.68 1.28
CA LYS A 207 4.63 -21.04 1.67
C LYS A 207 5.58 -19.85 1.74
N GLY A 208 5.28 -18.72 1.09
CA GLY A 208 6.17 -17.55 1.02
C GLY A 208 6.62 -17.02 2.39
N ARG A 209 5.79 -17.18 3.44
CA ARG A 209 6.15 -16.82 4.82
C ARG A 209 7.42 -17.53 5.34
N HIS A 210 7.71 -18.74 4.89
CA HIS A 210 8.91 -19.49 5.32
C HIS A 210 10.17 -18.93 4.66
N GLU A 211 10.02 -18.28 3.51
CA GLU A 211 11.09 -17.61 2.76
C GLU A 211 11.15 -16.10 3.06
N ASN A 212 10.53 -15.66 4.16
CA ASN A 212 10.48 -14.27 4.59
C ASN A 212 9.85 -13.31 3.55
N ILE A 213 8.88 -13.81 2.77
CA ILE A 213 8.16 -13.06 1.74
C ILE A 213 6.80 -12.60 2.25
N SER A 214 6.54 -11.30 2.19
CA SER A 214 5.19 -10.75 2.32
C SER A 214 4.52 -10.63 0.97
N SER A 215 3.21 -10.81 0.91
CA SER A 215 2.45 -10.83 -0.34
C SER A 215 1.24 -9.93 -0.29
N ILE A 216 0.93 -9.23 -1.38
CA ILE A 216 -0.31 -8.45 -1.54
C ILE A 216 -1.00 -8.90 -2.84
N TYR A 217 -2.26 -9.31 -2.78
CA TYR A 217 -3.06 -9.62 -3.96
C TYR A 217 -4.14 -8.56 -4.14
N VAL A 218 -4.15 -7.90 -5.29
CA VAL A 218 -5.07 -6.79 -5.58
C VAL A 218 -6.08 -7.25 -6.62
N SER A 219 -7.36 -7.06 -6.33
CA SER A 219 -8.43 -7.39 -7.27
C SER A 219 -9.56 -6.38 -7.23
N GLN A 220 -10.29 -6.27 -8.34
CA GLN A 220 -11.51 -5.49 -8.38
C GLN A 220 -12.67 -6.15 -7.61
N LYS A 221 -12.69 -7.48 -7.57
CA LYS A 221 -13.78 -8.28 -7.00
C LYS A 221 -13.20 -9.36 -6.08
N PHE A 222 -13.49 -9.24 -4.78
CA PHE A 222 -13.01 -10.19 -3.76
C PHE A 222 -13.34 -11.65 -4.10
N HIS A 223 -14.58 -11.92 -4.53
CA HIS A 223 -15.06 -13.28 -4.85
C HIS A 223 -14.39 -13.92 -6.07
N ARG A 224 -13.63 -13.18 -6.88
CA ARG A 224 -12.85 -13.76 -7.99
C ARG A 224 -11.46 -14.21 -7.57
N ILE A 225 -11.02 -13.85 -6.36
CA ILE A 225 -9.72 -14.25 -5.83
C ILE A 225 -9.75 -15.75 -5.49
N PRO A 226 -8.74 -16.54 -5.92
CA PRO A 226 -8.65 -17.96 -5.60
C PRO A 226 -8.84 -18.23 -4.10
N THR A 227 -9.61 -19.28 -3.76
CA THR A 227 -9.89 -19.65 -2.36
C THR A 227 -8.61 -19.89 -1.57
N ASP A 228 -7.61 -20.56 -2.15
CA ASP A 228 -6.31 -20.76 -1.52
C ASP A 228 -5.62 -19.46 -1.09
N ILE A 229 -5.82 -18.37 -1.85
CA ILE A 229 -5.28 -17.05 -1.50
C ILE A 229 -6.11 -16.42 -0.38
N ARG A 230 -7.44 -16.53 -0.45
CA ARG A 230 -8.38 -15.99 0.57
C ARG A 230 -8.18 -16.63 1.94
N GLU A 231 -8.07 -17.96 1.99
CA GLU A 231 -7.92 -18.70 3.25
C GLU A 231 -6.54 -18.53 3.89
N ASN A 232 -5.51 -18.20 3.09
CA ASN A 232 -4.17 -17.95 3.60
C ASN A 232 -3.87 -16.47 3.87
N ALA A 233 -4.80 -15.56 3.61
CA ALA A 233 -4.61 -14.14 3.90
C ALA A 233 -4.51 -13.90 5.41
N THR A 234 -3.67 -12.94 5.81
CA THR A 234 -3.61 -12.45 7.19
C THR A 234 -4.44 -11.18 7.37
N HIS A 235 -4.65 -10.41 6.29
CA HIS A 235 -5.47 -9.21 6.31
C HIS A 235 -6.29 -9.08 5.03
N ILE A 236 -7.47 -8.48 5.15
CA ILE A 236 -8.30 -8.08 4.01
C ILE A 236 -8.52 -6.57 4.08
N VAL A 237 -8.19 -5.87 3.00
CA VAL A 237 -8.46 -4.45 2.82
C VAL A 237 -9.59 -4.28 1.82
N LEU A 238 -10.67 -3.67 2.28
CA LEU A 238 -11.87 -3.42 1.50
C LEU A 238 -11.96 -1.95 1.15
N PHE A 239 -12.08 -1.67 -0.14
CA PHE A 239 -12.47 -0.39 -0.69
C PHE A 239 -13.90 -0.47 -1.22
N SER A 240 -14.49 0.69 -1.51
CA SER A 240 -15.79 0.76 -2.18
C SER A 240 -15.80 -0.10 -3.44
N GLY A 241 -16.66 -1.12 -3.43
CA GLY A 241 -16.94 -1.97 -4.57
C GLY A 241 -18.42 -1.82 -4.87
N GLY A 242 -18.80 -1.52 -6.12
CA GLY A 242 -20.21 -1.36 -6.53
C GLY A 242 -21.05 -2.65 -6.49
N GLY A 243 -20.70 -3.61 -5.63
CA GLY A 243 -21.45 -4.84 -5.40
C GLY A 243 -22.59 -4.64 -4.39
N SER A 244 -23.53 -5.59 -4.40
CA SER A 244 -24.66 -5.62 -3.45
C SER A 244 -24.18 -5.77 -2.01
N THR A 245 -24.92 -5.19 -1.06
CA THR A 245 -24.71 -5.39 0.39
C THR A 245 -24.65 -6.87 0.79
N ARG A 246 -25.39 -7.75 0.13
CA ARG A 246 -25.36 -9.21 0.39
C ARG A 246 -23.98 -9.83 0.12
N LYS A 247 -23.43 -9.64 -1.08
CA LYS A 247 -22.07 -10.08 -1.43
C LYS A 247 -21.00 -9.50 -0.50
N PHE A 248 -21.25 -8.33 0.09
CA PHE A 248 -20.35 -7.73 1.07
C PHE A 248 -20.51 -8.39 2.45
N ALA A 249 -21.75 -8.64 2.89
CA ALA A 249 -22.05 -9.41 4.08
C ALA A 249 -21.37 -10.78 4.06
N ASP A 250 -21.36 -11.46 2.90
CA ASP A 250 -20.67 -12.75 2.72
C ASP A 250 -19.14 -12.65 2.91
N ILE A 251 -18.53 -11.48 2.69
CA ILE A 251 -17.09 -11.26 2.90
C ILE A 251 -16.79 -11.09 4.39
N ILE A 252 -17.65 -10.36 5.11
CA ILE A 252 -17.40 -9.99 6.51
C ILE A 252 -17.91 -11.02 7.50
N SER A 253 -18.90 -11.85 7.13
CA SER A 253 -19.55 -12.81 8.02
C SER A 253 -18.59 -13.79 8.72
N PRO A 254 -17.45 -14.22 8.13
CA PRO A 254 -16.51 -15.08 8.85
C PRO A 254 -15.76 -14.36 9.99
N TYR A 255 -15.76 -13.02 9.98
CA TYR A 255 -14.90 -12.15 10.80
C TYR A 255 -15.68 -11.31 11.82
N THR A 256 -17.01 -11.39 11.83
CA THR A 256 -17.87 -10.71 12.81
C THR A 256 -18.77 -11.73 13.52
N ASP A 257 -19.02 -11.51 14.80
CA ASP A 257 -20.01 -12.26 15.58
C ASP A 257 -21.40 -11.57 15.56
N ALA A 258 -21.46 -10.33 15.07
CA ALA A 258 -22.69 -9.55 14.96
C ALA A 258 -23.44 -9.86 13.66
N ASP A 259 -24.59 -9.19 13.45
CA ASP A 259 -25.39 -9.30 12.23
C ASP A 259 -24.61 -8.76 11.01
N PRO A 260 -24.18 -9.62 10.06
CA PRO A 260 -23.38 -9.17 8.92
C PRO A 260 -24.13 -8.19 8.01
N HIS A 261 -25.46 -8.17 8.02
CA HIS A 261 -26.23 -7.20 7.26
C HIS A 261 -26.22 -5.80 7.89
N LYS A 262 -26.13 -5.69 9.22
CA LYS A 262 -25.98 -4.39 9.90
C LYS A 262 -24.55 -3.88 9.75
N ASP A 263 -23.57 -4.72 10.03
CA ASP A 263 -22.15 -4.39 9.88
C ASP A 263 -21.80 -3.97 8.46
N SER A 264 -22.32 -4.69 7.46
CA SER A 264 -22.11 -4.34 6.06
C SER A 264 -22.67 -2.98 5.69
N LYS A 265 -23.76 -2.50 6.32
CA LYS A 265 -24.30 -1.15 6.09
C LYS A 265 -23.36 -0.09 6.66
N VAL A 266 -22.89 -0.26 7.90
CA VAL A 266 -21.94 0.66 8.55
C VAL A 266 -20.67 0.77 7.72
N ILE A 267 -20.05 -0.37 7.41
CA ILE A 267 -18.80 -0.41 6.65
C ILE A 267 -19.00 0.22 5.25
N ASN A 268 -20.09 -0.11 4.54
CA ASN A 268 -20.36 0.51 3.24
C ASN A 268 -20.52 2.04 3.33
N GLY A 269 -21.01 2.57 4.44
CA GLY A 269 -21.07 4.02 4.69
C GLY A 269 -19.67 4.65 4.63
N TYR A 270 -18.72 4.06 5.34
CA TYR A 270 -17.30 4.48 5.32
C TYR A 270 -16.67 4.32 3.94
N LEU A 271 -16.85 3.16 3.30
CA LEU A 271 -16.27 2.90 1.97
C LEU A 271 -16.73 3.93 0.92
N ARG A 272 -18.01 4.37 0.97
CA ARG A 272 -18.54 5.40 0.06
C ARG A 272 -17.88 6.77 0.25
N GLN A 273 -17.35 7.05 1.43
CA GLN A 273 -16.59 8.28 1.72
C GLN A 273 -15.13 8.20 1.23
N LYS A 274 -14.80 7.20 0.39
CA LYS A 274 -13.44 6.89 -0.11
C LYS A 274 -12.46 6.49 1.00
N GLU A 275 -12.98 6.05 2.14
CA GLU A 275 -12.20 5.34 3.13
C GLU A 275 -11.99 3.87 2.71
N PHE A 276 -11.09 3.18 3.41
CA PHE A 276 -10.97 1.73 3.33
C PHE A 276 -11.03 1.12 4.72
N VAL A 277 -11.57 -0.09 4.80
CA VAL A 277 -11.63 -0.88 6.03
C VAL A 277 -10.62 -2.01 5.95
N VAL A 278 -9.87 -2.19 7.02
CA VAL A 278 -8.93 -3.30 7.20
C VAL A 278 -9.56 -4.30 8.16
N ILE A 279 -9.51 -5.57 7.77
CA ILE A 279 -9.87 -6.72 8.59
C ILE A 279 -8.56 -7.46 8.89
N ASP A 280 -8.11 -7.45 10.14
CA ASP A 280 -6.98 -8.25 10.63
C ASP A 280 -7.50 -9.60 11.11
N ILE A 281 -7.22 -10.66 10.33
CA ILE A 281 -7.72 -12.01 10.56
C ILE A 281 -7.05 -12.66 11.78
N ASN A 282 -5.93 -12.11 12.26
CA ASN A 282 -5.18 -12.67 13.39
C ASN A 282 -5.70 -12.15 14.74
N LYS A 283 -6.62 -11.19 14.73
CA LYS A 283 -7.23 -10.63 15.94
C LYS A 283 -8.55 -11.31 16.27
N PRO A 284 -8.98 -11.27 17.55
CA PRO A 284 -10.35 -11.61 17.92
C PRO A 284 -11.35 -10.82 17.06
N ARG A 285 -12.49 -11.42 16.73
CA ARG A 285 -13.52 -10.82 15.85
C ARG A 285 -13.94 -9.42 16.30
N SER A 286 -14.08 -9.20 17.61
CA SER A 286 -14.39 -7.92 18.26
C SER A 286 -13.37 -6.79 18.02
N GLU A 287 -12.14 -7.13 17.62
CA GLU A 287 -11.02 -6.20 17.41
C GLU A 287 -10.46 -6.25 15.98
N SER A 288 -11.07 -7.06 15.11
CA SER A 288 -10.54 -7.37 13.78
C SER A 288 -10.72 -6.21 12.80
N PHE A 289 -11.67 -5.31 13.03
CA PHE A 289 -11.98 -4.22 12.10
C PHE A 289 -11.26 -2.92 12.47
N SER A 290 -10.73 -2.24 11.45
CA SER A 290 -10.18 -0.90 11.55
C SER A 290 -10.56 -0.06 10.33
N LEU A 291 -10.86 1.21 10.55
CA LEU A 291 -10.89 2.22 9.51
C LEU A 291 -9.43 2.58 9.19
N ARG A 292 -9.03 2.40 7.94
CA ARG A 292 -7.62 2.43 7.55
C ARG A 292 -6.79 1.43 8.39
N TRP A 293 -5.50 1.72 8.59
CA TRP A 293 -4.60 0.83 9.33
C TRP A 293 -4.65 1.05 10.84
N ASP A 294 -4.90 2.29 11.29
CA ASP A 294 -4.56 2.77 12.63
C ASP A 294 -5.77 3.16 13.50
N THR A 295 -6.99 3.14 12.94
CA THR A 295 -8.19 3.57 13.66
C THR A 295 -9.10 2.36 13.91
N PRO A 296 -9.12 1.77 15.12
CA PRO A 296 -10.01 0.66 15.44
C PRO A 296 -11.47 1.01 15.17
N LEU A 297 -12.20 0.10 14.53
CA LEU A 297 -13.60 0.28 14.17
C LEU A 297 -14.46 -0.66 15.02
N ASN A 298 -15.13 -0.11 16.05
CA ASN A 298 -16.06 -0.86 16.87
C ASN A 298 -17.46 -0.81 16.23
N LEU A 299 -17.83 -1.86 15.50
CA LEU A 299 -19.07 -1.91 14.74
C LEU A 299 -20.33 -1.84 15.63
N GLU A 300 -20.29 -2.43 16.83
CA GLU A 300 -21.41 -2.38 17.78
C GLU A 300 -21.73 -0.94 18.20
N LYS A 301 -20.70 -0.17 18.59
CA LYS A 301 -20.84 1.25 18.96
C LYS A 301 -21.36 2.11 17.82
N GLU A 302 -20.94 1.82 16.59
CA GLU A 302 -21.43 2.52 15.39
C GLU A 302 -22.89 2.22 15.10
N ILE A 303 -23.33 0.97 15.31
CA ILE A 303 -24.75 0.59 15.14
C ILE A 303 -25.60 1.28 16.21
N GLU A 304 -25.15 1.32 17.45
CA GLU A 304 -25.85 2.03 18.54
C GLU A 304 -25.98 3.54 18.29
N SER A 305 -24.95 4.17 17.72
CA SER A 305 -24.95 5.61 17.41
C SER A 305 -25.95 5.95 16.29
N LEU A 306 -26.05 5.10 15.27
CA LEU A 306 -27.03 5.22 14.18
C LEU A 306 -28.48 5.02 14.66
N GLY A 307 -28.69 4.13 15.64
CA GLY A 307 -30.01 3.93 16.25
C GLY A 307 -30.50 5.15 17.04
N LYS A 308 -29.59 5.92 17.66
CA LYS A 308 -29.93 7.11 18.47
C LYS A 308 -30.20 8.37 17.65
N THR A 309 -29.68 8.47 16.43
CA THR A 309 -29.95 9.60 15.51
C THR A 309 -31.24 9.43 14.71
N SER A 310 -31.90 8.27 14.84
CA SER A 310 -33.14 7.93 14.13
C SER A 310 -34.42 8.13 14.97
N ASN A 311 -34.28 8.59 16.21
CA ASN A 311 -35.37 8.96 17.15
C ASN A 311 -35.32 10.47 17.43
#